data_AF-A0AAQ4D9J9-F1
#
_entry.id   AF-A0AAQ4D9J9-F1
#
_cell.length_a   1.000
_cell.length_b   1.000
_cell.length_c   1.000
_cell.angle_alpha   90.00
_cell.angle_beta   90.00
_cell.angle_gamma   90.00
#
_symmetry.space_group_name_H-M   'P 1'
#
loop_
_entity.id
_entity.type
_entity.pdbx_description
1 polymer ?
#
loop_
_entity_poly.entity_id
_entity_poly.type
_entity_poly.pdbx_seq_one_letter_code
_entity_poly.pdbx_strand_id
1 'polypeptide(L)'
;MSDNDCLQEANGLLVLVILLEEVEDNNQELVPFLYALQELSAQHGTRTISEFLVASLVPRSTVEYYIYPGSLTFPPCTERVINVVFQRTVPIGRKQTEARGIYAHFFLSVAHSGLPLCGVSISR
;
A
#
# COMPACT_ATOMS: atom_id res chain seq x y z
N MET A 1 13.91 9.12 17.27
CA MET A 1 13.21 9.94 16.27
C MET A 1 11.80 9.40 16.17
N SER A 2 10.81 10.23 16.48
CA SER A 2 9.39 9.90 16.35
C SER A 2 8.93 10.13 14.90
N ASP A 3 7.93 9.40 14.42
CA ASP A 3 7.38 9.56 13.06
C ASP A 3 6.96 11.02 12.77
N ASN A 4 6.56 11.75 13.81
CA ASN A 4 6.16 13.15 13.72
C ASN A 4 7.34 14.09 13.43
N ASP A 5 8.57 13.70 13.79
CA ASP A 5 9.78 14.46 13.52
C ASP A 5 10.13 14.38 12.03
N CYS A 6 9.92 13.21 11.39
CA CYS A 6 10.16 12.99 9.97
C CYS A 6 9.21 13.81 9.08
N LEU A 7 7.98 14.07 9.54
CA LEU A 7 7.03 14.93 8.82
C LEU A 7 7.44 16.41 8.84
N GLN A 8 8.36 16.82 9.72
CA GLN A 8 8.85 18.20 9.80
C GLN A 8 9.96 18.52 8.79
N GLU A 9 10.60 17.49 8.23
CA GLU A 9 11.70 17.63 7.28
C GLU A 9 11.22 17.58 5.83
N ALA A 10 11.90 18.34 4.96
CA ALA A 10 11.70 18.20 3.51
C ALA A 10 12.16 16.81 3.06
N ASN A 11 11.32 16.08 2.31
CA ASN A 11 11.55 14.69 1.89
C ASN A 11 11.71 13.69 3.05
N GLY A 12 11.14 13.97 4.22
CA GLY A 12 11.29 13.12 5.40
C GLY A 12 10.53 11.80 5.35
N LEU A 13 9.69 11.56 4.33
CA LEU A 13 9.00 10.29 4.13
C LEU A 13 9.29 9.70 2.74
N LEU A 14 9.61 8.40 2.70
CA LEU A 14 9.72 7.60 1.48
C LEU A 14 8.54 6.64 1.41
N VAL A 15 7.76 6.69 0.33
CA VAL A 15 6.64 5.78 0.08
C VAL A 15 6.96 4.89 -1.11
N LEU A 16 6.85 3.58 -0.91
CA LEU A 16 6.96 2.58 -1.98
C LEU A 16 5.55 2.25 -2.48
N VAL A 17 5.31 2.49 -3.77
CA VAL A 17 4.06 2.15 -4.44
C VAL A 17 4.28 0.89 -5.28
N ILE A 18 3.58 -0.16 -4.89
CA ILE A 18 3.56 -1.45 -5.59
C ILE A 18 2.24 -1.55 -6.35
N LEU A 19 2.34 -1.90 -7.63
CA LEU A 19 1.19 -2.17 -8.46
C LEU A 19 0.85 -3.67 -8.39
N LEU A 20 -0.42 -3.99 -8.18
CA LEU A 20 -0.92 -5.36 -8.24
C LEU A 20 -1.57 -5.62 -9.60
N GLU A 21 -1.27 -6.77 -10.20
CA GLU A 21 -1.85 -7.19 -11.48
C GLU A 21 -2.70 -8.43 -11.27
N GLU A 22 -3.98 -8.37 -11.66
CA GLU A 22 -4.86 -9.52 -11.58
C GLU A 22 -4.47 -10.60 -12.59
N VAL A 23 -4.31 -11.82 -12.11
CA VAL A 23 -4.03 -13.03 -12.90
C VAL A 23 -5.00 -14.14 -12.52
N GLU A 24 -5.08 -15.22 -13.31
CA GLU A 24 -5.97 -16.35 -13.01
C GLU A 24 -5.49 -17.16 -11.79
N ASP A 25 -4.17 -17.37 -11.67
CA ASP A 25 -3.58 -18.19 -10.61
C ASP A 25 -3.33 -17.41 -9.31
N ASN A 26 -3.63 -18.03 -8.17
CA ASN A 26 -3.39 -17.42 -6.87
C ASN A 26 -1.89 -17.33 -6.55
N ASN A 27 -1.46 -16.15 -6.11
CA ASN A 27 -0.12 -15.94 -5.59
C ASN A 27 -0.02 -16.48 -4.16
N GLN A 28 0.67 -17.62 -4.00
CA GLN A 28 0.83 -18.29 -2.71
C GLN A 28 1.62 -17.46 -1.69
N GLU A 29 2.52 -16.61 -2.17
CA GLU A 29 3.35 -15.77 -1.30
C GLU A 29 2.52 -14.70 -0.57
N LEU A 30 1.38 -14.29 -1.16
CA LEU A 30 0.47 -13.31 -0.55
C LEU A 30 -0.52 -13.93 0.44
N VAL A 31 -0.66 -15.25 0.49
CA VAL A 31 -1.69 -15.93 1.31
C VAL A 31 -1.63 -15.52 2.79
N PRO A 32 -0.48 -15.51 3.49
CA PRO A 32 -0.43 -15.13 4.89
C PRO A 32 -0.88 -13.69 5.14
N PHE A 33 -0.51 -12.77 4.23
CA PHE A 33 -0.89 -11.36 4.31
C PHE A 33 -2.38 -11.16 4.06
N LEU A 34 -2.93 -11.77 3.02
CA LEU A 34 -4.34 -11.67 2.68
C LEU A 34 -5.25 -12.28 3.75
N TYR A 35 -4.82 -13.39 4.35
CA TYR A 35 -5.54 -14.01 5.46
C TYR A 35 -5.61 -13.08 6.68
N ALA A 36 -4.49 -12.45 7.04
CA ALA A 36 -4.46 -11.47 8.13
C ALA A 36 -5.38 -10.26 7.87
N LEU A 37 -5.42 -9.75 6.63
CA LEU A 37 -6.34 -8.66 6.25
C LEU A 37 -7.81 -9.07 6.37
N GLN A 38 -8.16 -10.30 6.03
CA GLN A 38 -9.53 -10.80 6.18
C GLN A 38 -9.94 -10.87 7.65
N GLU A 39 -9.07 -11.34 8.54
CA GLU A 39 -9.37 -11.39 9.98
C GLU A 39 -9.55 -9.99 10.59
N LEU A 40 -8.74 -9.01 10.18
CA LEU A 40 -8.89 -7.61 10.59
C LEU A 40 -10.21 -6.99 10.11
N SER A 41 -10.69 -7.40 8.93
CA SER A 41 -12.00 -6.94 8.43
C SER A 41 -13.18 -7.44 9.26
N ALA A 42 -13.00 -8.54 10.01
CA ALA A 42 -14.02 -9.11 10.88
C ALA A 42 -13.98 -8.56 12.31
N GLN A 43 -12.82 -8.06 12.77
CA GLN A 43 -12.62 -7.53 14.11
C GLN A 43 -11.68 -6.33 14.11
N HIS A 44 -12.14 -5.19 14.63
CA HIS A 44 -11.27 -4.05 14.90
C HIS A 44 -10.19 -4.46 15.91
N GLY A 45 -8.92 -4.42 15.50
CA GLY A 45 -7.81 -4.83 16.36
C GLY A 45 -6.46 -4.83 15.65
N THR A 46 -5.43 -5.26 16.36
CA THR A 46 -4.10 -5.51 15.81
C THR A 46 -3.90 -7.02 15.68
N ARG A 47 -3.29 -7.45 14.58
CA ARG A 47 -2.98 -8.86 14.34
C ARG A 47 -1.53 -9.02 13.96
N THR A 48 -0.89 -10.01 14.56
CA THR A 48 0.47 -10.42 14.21
C THR A 48 0.38 -11.43 13.08
N ILE A 49 1.04 -11.11 11.96
CA ILE A 49 1.19 -12.04 10.85
C ILE A 49 2.38 -12.94 11.18
N SER A 50 2.18 -14.25 11.29
CA SER A 50 3.28 -15.19 11.46
C SER A 50 3.95 -15.42 10.10
N GLU A 51 5.29 -15.35 10.07
CA GLU A 51 6.16 -15.72 8.94
C GLU A 51 5.71 -15.17 7.57
N PHE A 52 5.75 -13.84 7.44
CA PHE A 52 5.52 -13.17 6.15
C PHE A 52 6.79 -12.49 5.64
N LEU A 53 7.18 -12.83 4.40
CA LEU A 53 8.32 -12.18 3.75
C LEU A 53 7.84 -10.87 3.11
N VAL A 54 8.30 -9.73 3.64
CA VAL A 54 7.96 -8.40 3.08
C VAL A 54 8.37 -8.27 1.61
N ALA A 55 9.44 -8.97 1.19
CA ALA A 55 9.86 -9.00 -0.20
C ALA A 55 8.80 -9.59 -1.15
N SER A 56 7.87 -10.42 -0.65
CA SER A 56 6.76 -10.96 -1.45
C SER A 56 5.69 -9.91 -1.77
N LEU A 57 5.70 -8.74 -1.10
CA LEU A 57 4.90 -7.58 -1.50
C LEU A 57 5.55 -6.77 -2.60
N VAL A 58 6.82 -7.01 -2.92
CA VAL A 58 7.58 -6.18 -3.86
C VAL A 58 7.73 -6.96 -5.17
N PRO A 59 7.73 -6.30 -6.34
CA PRO A 59 7.98 -6.99 -7.59
C PRO A 59 9.35 -7.67 -7.59
N ARG A 60 9.46 -8.80 -8.31
CA ARG A 60 10.72 -9.55 -8.43
C ARG A 60 11.89 -8.72 -8.94
N SER A 61 11.60 -7.71 -9.77
CA SER A 61 12.58 -6.73 -10.22
C SER A 61 12.14 -5.33 -9.79
N THR A 62 13.01 -4.67 -9.02
CA THR A 62 12.86 -3.30 -8.54
C THR A 62 13.73 -2.32 -9.31
N VAL A 63 14.29 -2.73 -10.46
CA VAL A 63 15.22 -1.92 -11.27
C VAL A 63 14.50 -0.80 -12.02
N GLU A 64 13.28 -1.06 -12.48
CA GLU A 64 12.47 -0.11 -13.24
C GLU A 64 11.46 0.56 -12.30
N TYR A 65 11.67 1.85 -12.04
CA TYR A 65 10.81 2.64 -11.17
C TYR A 65 10.76 4.12 -11.60
N TYR A 66 9.75 4.83 -11.13
CA TYR A 66 9.67 6.29 -11.18
C TYR A 66 9.81 6.85 -9.77
N ILE A 67 10.62 7.89 -9.60
CA ILE A 67 10.70 8.64 -8.34
C ILE A 67 10.21 10.05 -8.58
N TYR A 68 9.28 10.50 -7.75
CA TYR A 68 8.83 11.88 -7.79
C TYR A 68 8.49 12.40 -6.38
N PRO A 69 8.70 13.70 -6.13
CA PRO A 69 8.18 14.35 -4.92
C PRO A 69 6.65 14.42 -4.99
N GLY A 70 5.98 14.13 -3.89
CA GLY A 70 4.54 14.17 -3.78
C GLY A 70 4.05 14.40 -2.36
N SER A 71 2.75 14.15 -2.18
CA SER A 71 2.06 14.30 -0.91
C SER A 71 1.57 12.98 -0.35
N LEU A 72 1.24 12.96 0.94
CA LEU A 72 0.39 11.91 1.49
C LEU A 72 -0.92 11.87 0.71
N THR A 73 -1.35 10.67 0.31
CA THR A 73 -2.62 10.46 -0.42
C THR A 73 -3.84 10.52 0.50
N PHE A 74 -3.61 10.80 1.79
CA PHE A 74 -4.62 11.07 2.80
C PHE A 74 -4.25 12.36 3.56
N PRO A 75 -5.25 13.11 4.03
CA PRO A 75 -5.05 14.29 4.89
C PRO A 75 -4.09 14.01 6.05
N PRO A 76 -3.17 14.96 6.35
CA PRO A 76 -3.15 16.35 5.91
C PRO A 76 -2.54 16.62 4.52
N CYS A 77 -2.30 15.58 3.71
CA CYS A 77 -1.79 15.72 2.33
C CYS A 77 -0.45 16.47 2.26
N THR A 78 0.40 16.29 3.27
CA THR A 78 1.69 16.96 3.40
C THR A 78 2.59 16.66 2.19
N GLU A 79 3.00 17.70 1.47
CA GLU A 79 3.92 17.64 0.32
C GLU A 79 5.38 17.47 0.75
N ARG A 80 5.68 16.36 1.43
CA ARG A 80 7.02 16.02 1.97
C ARG A 80 7.38 14.56 1.75
N VAL A 81 6.77 13.95 0.74
CA VAL A 81 6.91 12.53 0.43
C VAL A 81 7.71 12.36 -0.83
N ILE A 82 8.68 11.46 -0.84
CA ILE A 82 9.26 10.92 -2.06
C ILE A 82 8.54 9.62 -2.37
N ASN A 83 7.85 9.57 -3.50
CA ASN A 83 7.16 8.38 -3.97
C ASN A 83 8.07 7.62 -4.93
N VAL A 84 8.24 6.32 -4.68
CA VAL A 84 8.91 5.39 -5.59
C VAL A 84 7.85 4.43 -6.11
N VAL A 85 7.52 4.54 -7.39
CA VAL A 85 6.53 3.69 -8.05
C VAL A 85 7.27 2.65 -8.88
N PHE A 86 7.16 1.38 -8.50
CA PHE A 86 7.73 0.30 -9.30
C PHE A 86 6.91 0.10 -10.58
N GLN A 87 7.59 -0.02 -11.71
CA GLN A 87 6.93 -0.27 -13.00
C GLN A 87 6.46 -1.72 -13.12
N ARG A 88 7.19 -2.64 -12.49
CA ARG A 88 6.82 -4.05 -12.42
C ARG A 88 5.69 -4.25 -11.40
N THR A 89 4.84 -5.22 -11.69
CA THR A 89 3.67 -5.57 -10.89
C THR A 89 3.96 -6.80 -10.03
N VAL A 90 3.16 -6.95 -8.97
CA VAL A 90 3.05 -8.21 -8.22
C VAL A 90 1.76 -8.90 -8.64
N PRO A 91 1.82 -10.16 -9.13
CA PRO A 91 0.63 -10.87 -9.54
C PRO A 91 -0.24 -11.18 -8.32
N ILE A 92 -1.55 -11.03 -8.48
CA ILE A 92 -2.56 -11.42 -7.50
C ILE A 92 -3.68 -12.18 -8.20
N GLY A 93 -4.10 -13.31 -7.64
CA GLY A 93 -5.15 -14.12 -8.27
C GLY A 93 -6.51 -13.41 -8.25
N ARG A 94 -7.36 -13.61 -9.27
CA ARG A 94 -8.73 -13.04 -9.29
C ARG A 94 -9.53 -13.40 -8.04
N LYS A 95 -9.40 -14.63 -7.54
CA LYS A 95 -10.05 -15.05 -6.28
C LYS A 95 -9.51 -14.32 -5.06
N GLN A 96 -8.26 -13.85 -5.12
CA GLN A 96 -7.61 -13.09 -4.07
C GLN A 96 -8.00 -11.61 -4.11
N THR A 97 -8.21 -11.01 -5.29
CA THR A 97 -8.71 -9.62 -5.42
C THR A 97 -10.13 -9.50 -4.86
N GLU A 98 -10.99 -10.49 -5.10
CA GLU A 98 -12.36 -10.56 -4.56
C GLU A 98 -12.44 -10.71 -3.03
N ALA A 99 -11.32 -11.01 -2.36
CA ALA A 99 -11.30 -11.12 -0.91
C ALA A 99 -11.66 -9.78 -0.25
N ARG A 100 -12.63 -9.82 0.67
CA ARG A 100 -13.14 -8.63 1.38
C ARG A 100 -12.03 -7.75 1.96
N GLY A 101 -10.89 -8.30 2.38
CA GLY A 101 -9.78 -7.55 3.00
C GLY A 101 -9.07 -6.51 2.10
N ILE A 102 -8.96 -6.75 0.78
CA ILE A 102 -8.16 -5.87 -0.10
C ILE A 102 -8.91 -4.60 -0.43
N TYR A 103 -10.16 -4.74 -0.89
CA TYR A 103 -11.02 -3.59 -1.16
C TYR A 103 -11.51 -2.94 0.14
N ALA A 104 -11.73 -3.71 1.22
CA ALA A 104 -12.18 -3.15 2.48
C ALA A 104 -11.13 -2.24 3.11
N HIS A 105 -9.87 -2.63 3.26
CA HIS A 105 -8.94 -1.81 4.04
C HIS A 105 -8.58 -0.49 3.34
N PHE A 106 -8.48 -0.51 2.01
CA PHE A 106 -8.23 0.68 1.20
C PHE A 106 -9.45 1.61 1.17
N PHE A 107 -10.66 1.08 0.97
CA PHE A 107 -11.87 1.90 0.86
C PHE A 107 -12.52 2.23 2.21
N LEU A 108 -12.43 1.36 3.23
CA LEU A 108 -12.91 1.64 4.58
C LEU A 108 -11.99 2.58 5.34
N SER A 109 -10.65 2.54 5.20
CA SER A 109 -9.84 3.63 5.79
C SER A 109 -10.28 4.98 5.26
N VAL A 110 -10.60 5.07 3.96
CA VAL A 110 -11.09 6.29 3.30
C VAL A 110 -12.52 6.64 3.75
N ALA A 111 -13.42 5.67 3.86
CA ALA A 111 -14.81 5.90 4.25
C ALA A 111 -15.01 6.15 5.76
N HIS A 112 -14.25 5.48 6.64
CA HIS A 112 -14.35 5.65 8.10
C HIS A 112 -13.76 6.98 8.58
N SER A 113 -12.79 7.51 7.84
CA SER A 113 -12.15 8.79 8.19
C SER A 113 -12.82 10.00 7.51
N GLY A 114 -13.72 9.78 6.55
CA GLY A 114 -14.37 10.87 5.80
C GLY A 114 -13.39 11.77 5.06
N LEU A 115 -12.15 11.29 4.87
CA LEU A 115 -11.05 12.11 4.38
C LEU A 115 -11.08 12.15 2.85
N PRO A 116 -11.12 13.35 2.23
CA PRO A 116 -10.99 13.45 0.79
C PRO A 116 -9.65 12.89 0.35
N LEU A 117 -9.65 11.97 -0.62
CA LEU A 117 -8.44 11.57 -1.31
C LEU A 117 -7.87 12.81 -2.00
N CYS A 118 -6.69 13.25 -1.60
CA CYS A 118 -6.00 14.31 -2.30
C CYS A 118 -5.53 13.79 -3.66
N GLY A 119 -5.94 14.45 -4.73
CA GLY A 119 -5.54 14.09 -6.09
C GLY A 119 -4.04 14.21 -6.26
N VAL A 120 -3.40 13.17 -6.79
CA VAL A 120 -1.98 13.20 -7.16
C VAL A 120 -1.86 13.95 -8.49
N SER A 121 -1.30 15.16 -8.48
CA SER A 121 -0.99 15.89 -9.71
C SER A 121 0.40 15.46 -10.21
N ILE A 122 0.43 14.47 -11.10
CA ILE A 122 1.66 14.09 -11.82
C ILE A 122 1.83 15.08 -12.97
N SER A 123 2.67 16.10 -12.77
CA SER A 123 3.04 17.03 -13.84
C SER A 123 4.09 16.36 -14.75
N ARG A 124 3.83 16.36 -16.07
CA ARG A 124 4.65 15.70 -17.09
C ARG A 124 5.86 16.53 -17.48
#